data_AF-A0A6J7G8V0-F1
#
_entry.id   AF-A0A6J7G8V0-F1
#
_cell.length_a   1.000
_cell.length_b   1.000
_cell.length_c   1.000
_cell.angle_alpha   90.00
_cell.angle_beta   90.00
_cell.angle_gamma   90.00
#
_symmetry.space_group_name_H-M   'P 1'
#
loop_
_entity.id
_entity.type
_entity.pdbx_description
1 polymer ?
#
loop_
_entity_poly.entity_id
_entity_poly.type
_entity_poly.pdbx_seq_one_letter_code
_entity_poly.pdbx_strand_id
1 'polypeptide(L)'
;MITLHEIENSAVTTPATPYAAVETLIAALEAVDGHDWDYARAHEDGDVITNAVIHRTDVVTPVGDPVAYTSPTFDNARSPIAQTFATVEGGGVFTLVANHLKSKGSACATGNDTSVGGPGNCNADRTAQATELVAFAQQLAARTGDPDVLLTGDFNSYRYEDPLDVVRDAGYTELGETFAPDEYSYVFDGGSGSLDHAFATASLAPQVTGLTVWETNAVESFAYEYDSGVDPLYAADPYRASDHNPTVIGLSLDTPATAAVSEPRPFRGDRVTVSGAGFAPGERVSVTIGGRQVGTATADDTGAVSLRPRVPVLLGAGDQAVVLTGTSGDTATTSITLRTLWQELLDRLRQLIG
;
A
#
# COMPACT_ATOMS: atom_id res chain seq x y z
N MET A 1 -6.96 -2.22 10.69
CA MET A 1 -5.48 -2.15 10.46
C MET A 1 -5.00 -0.87 11.09
N ILE A 2 -3.78 -0.83 11.61
CA ILE A 2 -3.17 0.36 12.21
C ILE A 2 -1.70 0.40 11.77
N THR A 3 -1.26 1.56 11.28
CA THR A 3 0.16 1.87 11.11
C THR A 3 0.65 2.59 12.36
N LEU A 4 1.81 2.18 12.85
CA LEU A 4 2.43 2.71 14.05
C LEU A 4 3.80 3.26 13.69
N HIS A 5 4.16 4.37 14.32
CA HIS A 5 5.42 5.06 14.12
C HIS A 5 6.10 5.26 15.48
N GLU A 6 7.43 5.36 15.46
CA GLU A 6 8.25 5.47 16.69
C GLU A 6 8.08 4.32 17.68
N ILE A 7 7.76 3.13 17.18
CA ILE A 7 7.76 1.92 18.00
C ILE A 7 9.20 1.60 18.36
N GLU A 8 9.46 1.26 19.63
CA GLU A 8 10.76 0.73 20.01
C GLU A 8 11.12 -0.46 19.12
N ASN A 9 12.25 -0.37 18.42
CA ASN A 9 12.73 -1.43 17.55
C ASN A 9 13.36 -2.54 18.38
N SER A 10 12.52 -3.45 18.86
CA SER A 10 12.95 -4.60 19.65
C SER A 10 13.94 -5.51 18.90
N ALA A 11 13.97 -5.51 17.57
CA ALA A 11 14.99 -6.23 16.80
C ALA A 11 16.41 -5.71 17.06
N VAL A 12 16.55 -4.42 17.41
CA VAL A 12 17.82 -3.78 17.77
C VAL A 12 18.01 -3.75 19.29
N THR A 13 17.00 -3.37 20.07
CA THR A 13 17.14 -3.18 21.53
C THR A 13 17.12 -4.50 22.29
N THR A 14 16.34 -5.47 21.84
CA THR A 14 16.13 -6.78 22.49
C THR A 14 16.06 -7.93 21.46
N PRO A 15 17.15 -8.22 20.71
CA PRO A 15 17.09 -9.07 19.50
C PRO A 15 16.56 -10.51 19.69
N ALA A 16 16.53 -11.02 20.93
CA ALA A 16 15.95 -12.32 21.24
C ALA A 16 14.41 -12.34 21.12
N THR A 17 13.76 -11.17 21.18
CA THR A 17 12.32 -10.94 21.08
C THR A 17 12.07 -9.75 20.17
N PRO A 18 12.31 -9.86 18.85
CA PRO A 18 12.45 -8.74 17.93
C PRO A 18 11.17 -7.90 17.71
N TYR A 19 10.02 -8.35 18.25
CA TYR A 19 8.73 -7.68 18.15
C TYR A 19 8.08 -7.40 19.51
N ALA A 20 8.84 -7.46 20.61
CA ALA A 20 8.29 -7.38 21.98
C ALA A 20 7.41 -6.14 22.21
N ALA A 21 7.78 -4.97 21.69
CA ALA A 21 6.97 -3.76 21.81
C ALA A 21 5.60 -3.90 21.10
N VAL A 22 5.60 -4.42 19.87
CA VAL A 22 4.37 -4.65 19.07
C VAL A 22 3.50 -5.73 19.73
N GLU A 23 4.11 -6.82 20.19
CA GLU A 23 3.42 -7.92 20.87
C GLU A 23 2.77 -7.47 22.18
N THR A 24 3.42 -6.57 22.92
CA THR A 24 2.87 -5.99 24.15
C THR A 24 1.62 -5.15 23.85
N LEU A 25 1.67 -4.32 22.80
CA LEU A 25 0.50 -3.54 22.37
C LEU A 25 -0.65 -4.43 21.92
N ILE A 26 -0.36 -5.45 21.09
CA ILE A 26 -1.37 -6.40 20.62
C ILE A 26 -2.04 -7.11 21.80
N ALA A 27 -1.28 -7.63 22.75
CA ALA A 27 -1.85 -8.30 23.93
C ALA A 27 -2.78 -7.36 24.73
N ALA A 28 -2.46 -6.06 24.80
CA ALA A 28 -3.33 -5.08 25.44
C ALA A 28 -4.61 -4.80 24.63
N LEU A 29 -4.52 -4.72 23.30
CA LEU A 29 -5.69 -4.55 22.42
C LEU A 29 -6.64 -5.74 22.50
N GLU A 30 -6.12 -6.96 22.33
CA GLU A 30 -6.89 -8.21 22.38
C GLU A 30 -7.62 -8.38 23.72
N ALA A 31 -6.98 -7.97 24.82
CA ALA A 31 -7.59 -8.01 26.14
C ALA A 31 -8.78 -7.04 26.31
N VAL A 32 -8.84 -5.97 25.52
CA VAL A 32 -9.88 -4.93 25.60
C VAL A 32 -11.00 -5.17 24.60
N ASP A 33 -10.68 -5.46 23.34
CA ASP A 33 -11.67 -5.58 22.26
C ASP A 33 -12.12 -7.02 21.97
N GLY A 34 -11.38 -8.01 22.44
CA GLY A 34 -11.69 -9.44 22.27
C GLY A 34 -11.53 -9.96 20.84
N HIS A 35 -10.86 -9.21 19.96
CA HIS A 35 -10.53 -9.64 18.60
C HIS A 35 -9.10 -10.17 18.52
N ASP A 36 -8.83 -11.08 17.59
CA ASP A 36 -7.47 -11.57 17.34
C ASP A 36 -6.72 -10.60 16.41
N TRP A 37 -5.53 -10.17 16.83
CA TRP A 37 -4.67 -9.27 16.08
C TRP A 37 -3.37 -9.98 15.64
N ASP A 38 -2.85 -9.60 14.47
CA ASP A 38 -1.53 -10.02 14.00
C ASP A 38 -0.79 -8.81 13.41
N TYR A 39 0.48 -8.99 13.06
CA TYR A 39 1.35 -7.90 12.63
C TYR A 39 2.28 -8.31 11.48
N ALA A 40 2.70 -7.30 10.71
CA ALA A 40 3.69 -7.46 9.66
C ALA A 40 5.07 -7.74 10.29
N ARG A 41 5.59 -8.96 10.10
CA ARG A 41 6.92 -9.38 10.56
C ARG A 41 8.01 -8.86 9.63
N ALA A 42 8.15 -7.55 9.56
CA ALA A 42 9.25 -6.83 8.91
C ALA A 42 9.90 -5.90 9.93
N HIS A 43 11.22 -5.77 9.87
CA HIS A 43 11.98 -4.87 10.75
C HIS A 43 13.18 -4.30 9.99
N GLU A 44 13.66 -3.16 10.46
CA GLU A 44 14.97 -2.63 10.10
C GLU A 44 15.99 -2.95 11.19
N ASP A 45 17.28 -3.00 10.83
CA ASP A 45 18.37 -3.35 11.75
C ASP A 45 19.17 -2.13 12.24
N GLY A 46 18.80 -0.92 11.78
CA GLY A 46 19.62 0.29 11.91
C GLY A 46 19.26 1.20 13.08
N ASP A 47 17.99 1.57 13.23
CA ASP A 47 17.51 2.54 14.23
C ASP A 47 16.87 1.81 15.44
N VAL A 48 16.91 2.43 16.62
CA VAL A 48 16.30 1.91 17.86
C VAL A 48 14.80 2.13 17.92
N ILE A 49 14.24 2.84 16.94
CA ILE A 49 12.81 3.05 16.73
C ILE A 49 12.47 2.73 15.28
N THR A 50 11.26 2.23 15.04
CA THR A 50 10.83 1.74 13.73
C THR A 50 9.34 1.97 13.48
N ASN A 51 8.90 1.66 12.27
CA ASN A 51 7.49 1.61 11.89
C ASN A 51 6.92 0.21 12.19
N ALA A 52 5.61 0.09 12.33
CA ALA A 52 4.95 -1.21 12.40
C ALA A 52 3.57 -1.17 11.74
N VAL A 53 3.09 -2.34 11.31
CA VAL A 53 1.73 -2.52 10.79
C VAL A 53 1.07 -3.66 11.56
N ILE A 54 -0.05 -3.36 12.22
CA ILE A 54 -0.88 -4.35 12.92
C ILE A 54 -2.26 -4.43 12.28
N HIS A 55 -2.90 -5.58 12.36
CA HIS A 55 -4.19 -5.82 11.73
C HIS A 55 -5.03 -6.82 12.50
N ARG A 56 -6.35 -6.66 12.38
CA ARG A 56 -7.31 -7.65 12.82
C ARG A 56 -7.43 -8.77 11.79
N THR A 57 -7.30 -10.00 12.26
CA THR A 57 -7.27 -11.20 11.41
C THR A 57 -8.65 -11.57 10.86
N ASP A 58 -9.72 -11.06 11.48
CA ASP A 58 -11.11 -11.24 11.03
C ASP A 58 -11.56 -10.19 10.00
N VAL A 59 -10.74 -9.18 9.71
CA VAL A 59 -11.05 -8.11 8.73
C VAL A 59 -10.22 -8.26 7.46
N VAL A 60 -8.92 -8.54 7.61
CA VAL A 60 -7.99 -8.69 6.48
C VAL A 60 -7.05 -9.87 6.68
N THR A 61 -6.57 -10.43 5.57
CA THR A 61 -5.52 -11.46 5.53
C THR A 61 -4.30 -10.92 4.77
N PRO A 62 -3.08 -11.07 5.29
CA PRO A 62 -1.85 -10.71 4.56
C PRO A 62 -1.71 -11.48 3.24
N VAL A 63 -1.28 -10.79 2.19
CA VAL A 63 -0.95 -11.37 0.88
C VAL A 63 0.54 -11.24 0.62
N GLY A 64 1.25 -12.36 0.66
CA GLY A 64 2.71 -12.41 0.53
C GLY A 64 3.45 -11.83 1.74
N ASP A 65 4.78 -11.84 1.66
CA ASP A 65 5.64 -11.40 2.76
C ASP A 65 5.65 -9.87 2.90
N PRO A 66 5.67 -9.35 4.16
CA PRO A 66 5.86 -7.93 4.41
C PRO A 66 7.24 -7.48 3.97
N VAL A 67 7.42 -6.17 3.78
CA VAL A 67 8.66 -5.58 3.29
C VAL A 67 9.08 -4.43 4.18
N ALA A 68 10.31 -4.47 4.69
CA ALA A 68 11.01 -3.28 5.18
C ALA A 68 11.88 -2.75 4.03
N TYR A 69 11.65 -1.50 3.61
CA TYR A 69 12.39 -0.90 2.51
C TYR A 69 13.77 -0.44 2.97
N THR A 70 14.83 -0.96 2.35
CA THR A 70 16.21 -0.61 2.68
C THR A 70 16.85 0.21 1.55
N SER A 71 17.35 1.39 1.89
CA SER A 71 18.09 2.25 0.97
C SER A 71 18.97 3.23 1.76
N PRO A 72 20.15 3.61 1.24
CA PRO A 72 21.00 4.64 1.86
C PRO A 72 20.27 5.98 2.12
N THR A 73 19.24 6.29 1.32
CA THR A 73 18.42 7.50 1.50
C THR A 73 17.63 7.49 2.83
N PHE A 74 17.42 6.30 3.40
CA PHE A 74 16.79 6.10 4.70
C PHE A 74 17.81 5.81 5.82
N ASP A 75 19.13 5.88 5.59
CA ASP A 75 20.13 5.63 6.66
C ASP A 75 20.02 6.60 7.85
N ASN A 76 19.35 7.74 7.66
CA ASN A 76 19.12 8.76 8.69
C ASN A 76 17.65 8.89 9.14
N ALA A 77 16.78 7.99 8.70
CA ALA A 77 15.35 7.93 9.00
C ALA A 77 14.91 6.47 9.20
N ARG A 78 13.60 6.25 9.42
CA ARG A 78 13.07 4.90 9.59
C ARG A 78 12.70 4.34 8.24
N SER A 79 13.06 3.08 8.00
CA SER A 79 12.63 2.35 6.81
C SER A 79 11.10 2.29 6.70
N PRO A 80 10.52 2.60 5.53
CA PRO A 80 9.12 2.32 5.26
C PRO A 80 8.82 0.83 5.39
N ILE A 81 7.72 0.47 6.05
CA ILE A 81 7.24 -0.91 6.16
C ILE A 81 5.94 -1.07 5.39
N ALA A 82 5.86 -2.10 4.55
CA ALA A 82 4.70 -2.38 3.73
C ALA A 82 4.15 -3.79 3.95
N GLN A 83 2.82 -3.91 3.88
CA GLN A 83 2.11 -5.18 3.81
C GLN A 83 0.93 -5.05 2.86
N THR A 84 0.78 -6.03 1.97
CA THR A 84 -0.40 -6.17 1.12
C THR A 84 -1.44 -6.99 1.86
N PHE A 85 -2.70 -6.59 1.77
CA PHE A 85 -3.83 -7.23 2.44
C PHE A 85 -4.94 -7.54 1.45
N ALA A 86 -5.64 -8.65 1.68
CA ALA A 86 -6.94 -8.94 1.10
C ALA A 86 -8.02 -8.85 2.19
N THR A 87 -9.20 -8.33 1.88
CA THR A 87 -10.33 -8.38 2.82
C THR A 87 -10.85 -9.81 2.97
N VAL A 88 -11.20 -10.20 4.20
CA VAL A 88 -11.69 -11.56 4.49
C VAL A 88 -13.02 -11.85 3.77
N GLU A 89 -13.87 -10.83 3.58
CA GLU A 89 -15.15 -10.96 2.88
C GLU A 89 -15.00 -11.10 1.34
N GLY A 90 -13.77 -11.12 0.82
CA GLY A 90 -13.49 -11.34 -0.61
C GLY A 90 -13.68 -10.09 -1.47
N GLY A 91 -13.59 -8.91 -0.86
CA GLY A 91 -13.99 -7.63 -1.43
C GLY A 91 -12.88 -6.82 -2.08
N GLY A 92 -11.60 -6.93 -1.70
CA GLY A 92 -10.54 -6.03 -2.20
C GLY A 92 -9.12 -6.40 -1.76
N VAL A 93 -8.12 -6.07 -2.60
CA VAL A 93 -6.70 -6.16 -2.27
C VAL A 93 -6.11 -4.75 -2.31
N PHE A 94 -5.21 -4.43 -1.40
CA PHE A 94 -4.44 -3.18 -1.46
C PHE A 94 -3.14 -3.34 -0.67
N THR A 95 -2.18 -2.45 -0.93
CA THR A 95 -0.92 -2.37 -0.21
C THR A 95 -0.91 -1.17 0.73
N LEU A 96 -0.68 -1.42 2.02
CA LEU A 96 -0.50 -0.39 3.04
C LEU A 96 0.99 -0.16 3.27
N VAL A 97 1.43 1.09 3.27
CA VAL A 97 2.82 1.49 3.54
C VAL A 97 2.83 2.46 4.72
N ALA A 98 3.53 2.09 5.79
CA ALA A 98 3.84 2.94 6.93
C ALA A 98 5.21 3.59 6.73
N ASN A 99 5.28 4.92 6.69
CA ASN A 99 6.53 5.67 6.59
C ASN A 99 6.71 6.66 7.74
N HIS A 100 7.97 6.98 8.04
CA HIS A 100 8.33 8.08 8.92
C HIS A 100 9.57 8.77 8.35
N LEU A 101 9.37 9.90 7.65
CA LEU A 101 10.44 10.64 6.99
C LEU A 101 11.30 11.40 8.01
N LYS A 102 12.48 11.87 7.56
CA LYS A 102 13.46 12.55 8.42
C LYS A 102 12.85 13.71 9.23
N SER A 103 12.96 13.63 10.55
CA SER A 103 12.49 14.69 11.46
C SER A 103 13.18 16.04 11.24
N LYS A 104 12.37 17.12 11.31
CA LYS A 104 12.84 18.52 11.32
C LYS A 104 13.69 18.86 12.54
N GLY A 105 13.51 18.16 13.66
CA GLY A 105 14.21 18.45 14.92
C GLY A 105 15.61 17.84 15.04
N SER A 106 16.01 17.00 14.09
CA SER A 106 17.28 16.25 14.13
C SER A 106 18.35 16.83 13.20
N ALA A 107 19.62 16.47 13.43
CA ALA A 107 20.70 16.90 12.55
C ALA A 107 20.60 16.24 11.15
N CYS A 108 20.98 16.99 10.11
CA CYS A 108 21.24 16.54 8.75
C CYS A 108 22.47 17.24 8.18
N ALA A 109 22.86 16.86 6.97
CA ALA A 109 24.05 17.41 6.31
C ALA A 109 23.93 18.92 6.09
N THR A 110 25.04 19.65 6.17
CA THR A 110 25.06 21.10 5.88
C THR A 110 24.52 21.38 4.48
N GLY A 111 23.59 22.34 4.38
CA GLY A 111 22.99 22.73 3.10
C GLY A 111 21.77 21.90 2.69
N ASN A 112 21.25 21.06 3.58
CA ASN A 112 19.98 20.35 3.41
C ASN A 112 18.74 21.25 3.61
N ASP A 113 18.97 22.53 3.93
CA ASP A 113 17.93 23.51 4.24
C ASP A 113 17.73 24.46 3.07
N THR A 114 16.48 24.62 2.63
CA THR A 114 16.11 25.63 1.64
C THR A 114 15.69 26.93 2.35
N SER A 115 16.67 27.76 2.71
CA SER A 115 16.53 29.16 3.18
C SER A 115 15.63 29.45 4.41
N VAL A 116 15.94 30.56 5.10
CA VAL A 116 15.15 31.05 6.25
C VAL A 116 13.72 31.37 5.81
N GLY A 117 12.73 30.70 6.39
CA GLY A 117 11.30 30.82 6.05
C GLY A 117 10.78 29.79 5.04
N GLY A 118 11.62 28.85 4.58
CA GLY A 118 11.23 27.72 3.74
C GLY A 118 10.79 26.47 4.54
N PRO A 119 10.72 25.28 3.91
CA PRO A 119 10.22 24.02 4.49
C PRO A 119 10.96 23.49 5.74
N GLY A 120 11.95 24.21 6.24
CA GLY A 120 12.68 23.90 7.46
C GLY A 120 13.84 22.92 7.26
N ASN A 121 14.41 22.50 8.39
CA ASN A 121 15.58 21.65 8.46
C ASN A 121 15.34 20.30 7.74
N CYS A 122 16.38 19.76 7.10
CA CYS A 122 16.40 18.45 6.43
C CYS A 122 15.39 18.28 5.28
N ASN A 123 15.03 19.36 4.59
CA ASN A 123 14.07 19.31 3.49
C ASN A 123 14.58 18.46 2.31
N ALA A 124 15.85 18.59 1.93
CA ALA A 124 16.41 17.82 0.82
C ALA A 124 16.39 16.31 1.08
N ASP A 125 16.67 15.89 2.32
CA ASP A 125 16.58 14.48 2.73
C ASP A 125 15.14 13.98 2.65
N ARG A 126 14.17 14.74 3.19
CA ARG A 126 12.75 14.39 3.12
C ARG A 126 12.26 14.30 1.67
N THR A 127 12.68 15.20 0.80
CA THR A 127 12.33 15.17 -0.64
C THR A 127 12.91 13.96 -1.35
N ALA A 128 14.17 13.59 -1.03
CA ALA A 128 14.79 12.37 -1.55
C ALA A 128 14.06 11.11 -1.05
N GLN A 129 13.70 11.08 0.24
CA GLN A 129 12.97 9.97 0.83
C GLN A 129 11.55 9.83 0.27
N ALA A 130 10.82 10.94 0.06
CA ALA A 130 9.52 10.93 -0.61
C ALA A 130 9.62 10.41 -2.04
N THR A 131 10.69 10.77 -2.76
CA THR A 131 10.96 10.26 -4.13
C THR A 131 11.13 8.75 -4.11
N GLU A 132 11.92 8.22 -3.17
CA GLU A 132 12.09 6.77 -3.04
C GLU A 132 10.86 6.04 -2.52
N LEU A 133 10.09 6.67 -1.64
CA LEU A 133 8.81 6.12 -1.15
C LEU A 133 7.83 5.91 -2.31
N VAL A 134 7.71 6.88 -3.22
CA VAL A 134 6.91 6.75 -4.44
C VAL A 134 7.43 5.61 -5.32
N ALA A 135 8.75 5.53 -5.53
CA ALA A 135 9.35 4.47 -6.34
C ALA A 135 9.13 3.08 -5.71
N PHE A 136 9.23 2.98 -4.39
CA PHE A 136 8.96 1.77 -3.62
C PHE A 136 7.50 1.34 -3.77
N ALA A 137 6.55 2.27 -3.63
CA ALA A 137 5.13 2.02 -3.81
C ALA A 137 4.79 1.50 -5.23
N GLN A 138 5.41 2.07 -6.26
CA GLN A 138 5.28 1.59 -7.64
C GLN A 138 5.83 0.17 -7.82
N GLN A 139 6.96 -0.16 -7.16
CA GLN A 139 7.50 -1.52 -7.18
C GLN A 139 6.57 -2.52 -6.48
N LEU A 140 5.96 -2.13 -5.36
CA LEU A 140 4.98 -2.96 -4.65
C LEU A 140 3.75 -3.22 -5.52
N ALA A 141 3.20 -2.19 -6.16
CA ALA A 141 2.07 -2.35 -7.08
C ALA A 141 2.41 -3.30 -8.24
N ALA A 142 3.59 -3.15 -8.85
CA ALA A 142 4.05 -4.04 -9.92
C ALA A 142 4.28 -5.48 -9.44
N ARG A 143 4.79 -5.68 -8.22
CA ARG A 143 5.08 -7.00 -7.64
C ARG A 143 3.80 -7.75 -7.27
N THR A 144 2.84 -7.05 -6.70
CA THR A 144 1.57 -7.61 -6.22
C THR A 144 0.57 -7.79 -7.37
N GLY A 145 0.71 -6.99 -8.43
CA GLY A 145 -0.23 -6.94 -9.54
C GLY A 145 -1.48 -6.11 -9.22
N ASP A 146 -1.51 -5.46 -8.07
CA ASP A 146 -2.61 -4.63 -7.58
C ASP A 146 -2.17 -3.16 -7.52
N PRO A 147 -2.88 -2.22 -8.17
CA PRO A 147 -2.47 -0.81 -8.23
C PRO A 147 -2.83 -0.01 -6.97
N ASP A 148 -3.59 -0.59 -6.03
CA ASP A 148 -4.08 0.11 -4.86
C ASP A 148 -3.00 0.18 -3.79
N VAL A 149 -2.45 1.38 -3.59
CA VAL A 149 -1.43 1.64 -2.58
C VAL A 149 -1.85 2.82 -1.72
N LEU A 150 -1.79 2.62 -0.41
CA LEU A 150 -2.03 3.63 0.61
C LEU A 150 -0.73 3.92 1.34
N LEU A 151 -0.21 5.14 1.19
CA LEU A 151 0.93 5.64 1.95
C LEU A 151 0.40 6.36 3.19
N THR A 152 0.94 6.04 4.35
CA THR A 152 0.50 6.61 5.64
C THR A 152 1.70 6.87 6.54
N GLY A 153 1.59 7.93 7.33
CA GLY A 153 2.46 8.18 8.46
C GLY A 153 2.98 9.59 8.51
N ASP A 154 4.03 9.79 9.29
CA ASP A 154 4.65 11.09 9.48
C ASP A 154 5.61 11.41 8.32
N PHE A 155 5.21 12.35 7.46
CA PHE A 155 6.08 12.85 6.39
C PHE A 155 7.04 13.93 6.88
N ASN A 156 6.95 14.31 8.15
CA ASN A 156 7.69 15.37 8.80
C ASN A 156 7.69 16.66 7.98
N SER A 157 6.56 16.92 7.30
CA SER A 157 6.44 17.95 6.28
C SER A 157 5.02 18.49 6.23
N TYR A 158 4.88 19.81 6.13
CA TYR A 158 3.56 20.43 5.96
C TYR A 158 3.06 20.26 4.51
N ARG A 159 1.73 20.35 4.32
CA ARG A 159 1.02 20.10 3.04
C ARG A 159 1.67 20.70 1.79
N TYR A 160 2.27 21.89 1.87
CA TYR A 160 2.84 22.62 0.72
C TYR A 160 4.37 22.65 0.73
N GLU A 161 5.00 21.65 1.36
CA GLU A 161 6.46 21.47 1.31
C GLU A 161 6.84 20.45 0.23
N ASP A 162 8.06 20.62 -0.31
CA ASP A 162 8.61 19.83 -1.42
C ASP A 162 8.38 18.30 -1.30
N PRO A 163 8.50 17.64 -0.12
CA PRO A 163 8.29 16.21 -0.02
C PRO A 163 6.86 15.77 -0.38
N LEU A 164 5.85 16.60 -0.08
CA LEU A 164 4.45 16.30 -0.41
C LEU A 164 4.17 16.59 -1.89
N ASP A 165 4.84 17.61 -2.46
CA ASP A 165 4.78 17.89 -3.89
C ASP A 165 5.28 16.70 -4.71
N VAL A 166 6.37 16.04 -4.28
CA VAL A 166 6.86 14.81 -4.92
C VAL A 166 5.79 13.72 -4.99
N VAL A 167 5.05 13.50 -3.89
CA VAL A 167 4.02 12.46 -3.83
C VAL A 167 2.81 12.82 -4.70
N ARG A 168 2.39 14.09 -4.68
CA ARG A 168 1.29 14.60 -5.53
C ARG A 168 1.64 14.57 -7.02
N ASP A 169 2.85 14.98 -7.39
CA ASP A 169 3.34 14.97 -8.77
C ASP A 169 3.44 13.54 -9.34
N ALA A 170 3.58 12.54 -8.46
CA ALA A 170 3.51 11.13 -8.82
C ALA A 170 2.08 10.60 -9.04
N GLY A 171 1.06 11.45 -8.89
CA GLY A 171 -0.35 11.13 -9.15
C GLY A 171 -1.11 10.56 -7.96
N TYR A 172 -0.58 10.68 -6.74
CA TYR A 172 -1.29 10.30 -5.52
C TYR A 172 -2.25 11.41 -5.08
N THR A 173 -3.39 11.02 -4.54
CA THR A 173 -4.37 11.92 -3.92
C THR A 173 -4.08 12.07 -2.45
N GLU A 174 -3.90 13.29 -1.96
CA GLU A 174 -3.83 13.59 -0.53
C GLU A 174 -5.23 13.49 0.09
N LEU A 175 -5.42 12.51 0.97
CA LEU A 175 -6.73 12.23 1.55
C LEU A 175 -7.14 13.29 2.58
N GLY A 176 -6.17 13.86 3.32
CA GLY A 176 -6.41 14.94 4.27
C GLY A 176 -6.99 16.18 3.59
N GLU A 177 -6.38 16.62 2.49
CA GLU A 177 -6.91 17.74 1.69
C GLU A 177 -8.31 17.44 1.11
N THR A 178 -8.57 16.18 0.75
CA THR A 178 -9.81 15.77 0.11
C THR A 178 -11.00 15.68 1.08
N PHE A 179 -10.79 15.11 2.26
CA PHE A 179 -11.86 14.76 3.19
C PHE A 179 -11.88 15.59 4.48
N ALA A 180 -10.74 16.14 4.88
CA ALA A 180 -10.57 16.87 6.13
C ALA A 180 -9.69 18.13 5.95
N PRO A 181 -10.03 19.04 5.01
CA PRO A 181 -9.16 20.16 4.65
C PRO A 181 -8.89 21.15 5.80
N ASP A 182 -9.78 21.17 6.81
CA ASP A 182 -9.75 22.07 7.96
C ASP A 182 -9.18 21.40 9.25
N GLU A 183 -8.77 20.13 9.19
CA GLU A 183 -8.22 19.38 10.33
C GLU A 183 -6.69 19.32 10.28
N TYR A 184 -6.03 19.11 11.43
CA TYR A 184 -4.57 19.06 11.51
C TYR A 184 -4.06 18.04 12.54
N SER A 185 -2.97 17.35 12.22
CA SER A 185 -2.47 16.26 13.08
C SER A 185 -1.44 16.68 14.13
N TYR A 186 -0.91 17.91 14.05
CA TYR A 186 0.27 18.32 14.81
C TYR A 186 0.24 19.82 15.20
N VAL A 187 0.80 20.13 16.37
CA VAL A 187 0.99 21.50 16.86
C VAL A 187 2.40 21.66 17.42
N PHE A 188 3.15 22.63 16.91
CA PHE A 188 4.51 22.90 17.35
C PHE A 188 4.82 24.39 17.35
N ASP A 189 5.40 24.86 18.46
CA ASP A 189 5.79 26.27 18.69
C ASP A 189 4.66 27.28 18.38
N GLY A 190 3.40 26.89 18.68
CA GLY A 190 2.21 27.70 18.44
C GLY A 190 1.67 27.69 17.01
N GLY A 191 2.29 26.94 16.08
CA GLY A 191 1.75 26.67 14.75
C GLY A 191 0.97 25.36 14.69
N SER A 192 -0.15 25.35 13.98
CA SER A 192 -0.98 24.17 13.73
C SER A 192 -0.90 23.73 12.27
N GLY A 193 -0.73 22.44 12.02
CA GLY A 193 -0.73 21.85 10.68
C GLY A 193 -0.51 20.34 10.72
N SER A 194 -0.61 19.64 9.59
CA SER A 194 -0.37 18.19 9.56
C SER A 194 1.05 17.87 9.14
N LEU A 195 1.71 17.01 9.92
CA LEU A 195 2.89 16.26 9.48
C LEU A 195 2.54 14.82 9.11
N ASP A 196 1.44 14.31 9.68
CA ASP A 196 0.88 13.00 9.37
C ASP A 196 -0.06 13.12 8.17
N HIS A 197 0.23 12.35 7.13
CA HIS A 197 -0.53 12.38 5.89
C HIS A 197 -0.92 10.97 5.46
N ALA A 198 -1.98 10.92 4.66
CA ALA A 198 -2.39 9.73 3.96
C ALA A 198 -2.55 10.04 2.47
N PHE A 199 -1.88 9.26 1.62
CA PHE A 199 -1.90 9.38 0.17
C PHE A 199 -2.35 8.09 -0.47
N ALA A 200 -3.37 8.16 -1.31
CA ALA A 200 -3.87 7.02 -2.08
C ALA A 200 -3.44 7.11 -3.55
N THR A 201 -3.11 5.98 -4.17
CA THR A 201 -3.00 5.91 -5.63
C THR A 201 -4.32 6.29 -6.30
N ALA A 202 -4.25 6.68 -7.58
CA ALA A 202 -5.44 7.06 -8.34
C ALA A 202 -6.52 5.95 -8.42
N SER A 203 -6.13 4.68 -8.32
CA SER A 203 -7.06 3.54 -8.29
C SER A 203 -7.69 3.33 -6.91
N LEU A 204 -6.97 3.64 -5.82
CA LEU A 204 -7.47 3.49 -4.46
C LEU A 204 -8.29 4.70 -3.99
N ALA A 205 -7.97 5.91 -4.45
CA ALA A 205 -8.64 7.14 -3.99
C ALA A 205 -10.19 7.08 -4.11
N PRO A 206 -10.79 6.53 -5.20
CA PRO A 206 -12.25 6.34 -5.30
C PRO A 206 -12.83 5.35 -4.29
N GLN A 207 -12.01 4.46 -3.73
CA GLN A 207 -12.39 3.44 -2.74
C GLN A 207 -12.25 3.97 -1.30
N VAL A 208 -11.77 5.20 -1.11
CA VAL A 208 -11.73 5.88 0.19
C VAL A 208 -13.09 6.50 0.49
N THR A 209 -13.68 6.11 1.62
CA THR A 209 -15.00 6.58 2.08
C THR A 209 -14.92 7.82 2.95
N GLY A 210 -13.76 8.11 3.53
CA GLY A 210 -13.52 9.29 4.34
C GLY A 210 -12.20 9.24 5.09
N LEU A 211 -11.81 10.39 5.63
CA LEU A 211 -10.69 10.54 6.55
C LEU A 211 -11.05 11.59 7.60
N THR A 212 -10.63 11.38 8.85
CA THR A 212 -10.67 12.37 9.93
C THR A 212 -9.45 12.23 10.84
N VAL A 213 -9.07 13.31 11.51
CA VAL A 213 -8.06 13.36 12.56
C VAL A 213 -8.74 13.17 13.90
N TRP A 214 -8.29 12.18 14.67
CA TRP A 214 -8.78 12.00 16.04
C TRP A 214 -8.03 12.93 16.98
N GLU A 215 -8.64 14.08 17.27
CA GLU A 215 -8.10 15.15 18.10
C GLU A 215 -7.99 14.77 19.60
N THR A 216 -7.02 13.94 19.96
CA THR A 216 -6.76 13.54 21.36
C THR A 216 -5.43 14.04 21.91
N ASN A 217 -4.49 14.44 21.06
CA ASN A 217 -3.07 14.49 21.42
C ASN A 217 -2.42 15.84 21.14
N ALA A 218 -2.36 16.25 19.87
CA ALA A 218 -1.52 17.37 19.46
C ALA A 218 -1.96 18.71 20.06
N VAL A 219 -3.26 18.89 20.29
CA VAL A 219 -3.83 20.11 20.89
C VAL A 219 -3.71 20.17 22.41
N GLU A 220 -3.42 19.04 23.06
CA GLU A 220 -3.25 18.97 24.50
C GLU A 220 -1.87 19.47 24.95
N SER A 221 -1.82 20.06 26.14
CA SER A 221 -0.56 20.58 26.68
C SER A 221 0.40 19.44 27.00
N PHE A 222 1.69 19.61 26.67
CA PHE A 222 2.79 18.74 27.12
C PHE A 222 2.74 18.43 28.63
N ALA A 223 2.18 19.32 29.45
CA ALA A 223 2.06 19.11 30.89
C ALA A 223 1.18 17.90 31.29
N TYR A 224 0.34 17.39 30.38
CA TYR A 224 -0.49 16.19 30.60
C TYR A 224 0.20 14.89 30.17
N GLU A 225 1.39 14.97 29.57
CA GLU A 225 2.13 13.80 29.09
C GLU A 225 2.69 12.95 30.24
N TYR A 226 2.77 11.64 30.02
CA TYR A 226 3.08 10.63 31.04
C TYR A 226 4.50 10.74 31.62
N ASP A 227 5.39 11.49 30.98
CA ASP A 227 6.77 11.74 31.42
C ASP A 227 7.11 13.23 31.55
N SER A 228 6.10 14.11 31.53
CA SER A 228 6.25 15.57 31.58
C SER A 228 6.96 16.11 32.82
N GLY A 229 7.07 15.30 33.88
CA GLY A 229 7.56 15.71 35.19
C GLY A 229 6.57 16.55 35.99
N VAL A 230 5.31 16.63 35.55
CA VAL A 230 4.21 17.35 36.22
C VAL A 230 3.13 16.37 36.69
N ASP A 231 3.49 15.50 37.64
CA ASP A 231 2.65 14.40 38.15
C ASP A 231 1.16 14.72 38.41
N PRO A 232 0.76 15.90 38.93
CA PRO A 232 -0.65 16.17 39.20
C PRO A 232 -1.53 16.34 37.97
N LEU A 233 -0.94 16.55 36.79
CA LEU A 233 -1.67 16.82 35.55
C LEU A 233 -1.84 15.58 34.68
N TYR A 234 -0.97 14.59 34.78
CA TYR A 234 -1.13 13.33 34.02
C TYR A 234 -2.44 12.60 34.39
N ALA A 235 -3.14 12.13 33.36
CA ALA A 235 -4.26 11.21 33.48
C ALA A 235 -4.05 10.02 32.56
N ALA A 236 -4.40 8.82 33.02
CA ALA A 236 -4.32 7.58 32.24
C ALA A 236 -5.54 7.42 31.31
N ASP A 237 -5.82 8.45 30.52
CA ASP A 237 -6.85 8.48 29.50
C ASP A 237 -6.18 8.62 28.10
N PRO A 238 -6.92 8.64 26.98
CA PRO A 238 -6.30 8.65 25.66
C PRO A 238 -5.77 10.03 25.26
N TYR A 239 -5.94 11.05 26.08
CA TYR A 239 -5.51 12.41 25.77
C TYR A 239 -4.02 12.59 26.11
N ARG A 240 -3.28 13.26 25.21
CA ARG A 240 -1.82 13.44 25.31
C ARG A 240 -1.04 12.14 25.52
N ALA A 241 -1.52 11.04 24.93
CA ALA A 241 -0.76 9.78 24.89
C ALA A 241 0.40 9.85 23.85
N SER A 242 0.36 10.84 22.97
CA SER A 242 1.38 11.19 21.98
C SER A 242 1.36 12.70 21.75
N ASP A 243 2.38 13.24 21.11
CA ASP A 243 2.42 14.60 20.56
C ASP A 243 1.77 14.72 19.16
N HIS A 244 1.36 13.59 18.56
CA HIS A 244 0.64 13.52 17.28
C HIS A 244 -0.79 13.01 17.45
N ASN A 245 -1.73 13.57 16.68
CA ASN A 245 -3.08 13.02 16.56
C ASN A 245 -3.11 11.82 15.58
N PRO A 246 -3.82 10.73 15.89
CA PRO A 246 -4.06 9.66 14.94
C PRO A 246 -4.93 10.11 13.75
N THR A 247 -4.62 9.62 12.56
CA THR A 247 -5.48 9.77 11.37
C THR A 247 -6.32 8.50 11.17
N VAL A 248 -7.63 8.64 11.02
CA VAL A 248 -8.59 7.55 10.81
C VAL A 248 -9.09 7.59 9.37
N ILE A 249 -8.95 6.47 8.65
CA ILE A 249 -9.28 6.35 7.22
C ILE A 249 -10.31 5.25 7.04
N GLY A 250 -11.40 5.53 6.32
CA GLY A 250 -12.39 4.55 5.93
C GLY A 250 -12.17 4.06 4.50
N LEU A 251 -12.11 2.74 4.30
CA LEU A 251 -11.97 2.11 2.98
C LEU A 251 -13.18 1.23 2.64
N SER A 252 -13.60 1.28 1.39
CA SER A 252 -14.58 0.36 0.79
C SER A 252 -13.95 -0.19 -0.48
N LEU A 253 -13.24 -1.32 -0.33
CA LEU A 253 -12.41 -1.84 -1.40
C LEU A 253 -13.22 -2.62 -2.45
N ASP A 254 -12.85 -2.44 -3.71
CA ASP A 254 -13.43 -3.13 -4.87
C ASP A 254 -12.71 -4.45 -5.15
N THR A 255 -13.43 -5.44 -5.68
CA THR A 255 -12.88 -6.79 -5.85
C THR A 255 -11.93 -6.81 -7.03
N PRO A 256 -10.65 -7.20 -6.87
CA PRO A 256 -9.71 -7.13 -7.95
C PRO A 256 -10.18 -7.98 -9.13
N ALA A 257 -9.99 -7.46 -10.33
CA ALA A 257 -10.35 -8.21 -11.51
C ALA A 257 -9.48 -9.47 -11.62
N THR A 258 -10.11 -10.63 -11.80
CA THR A 258 -9.41 -11.93 -11.97
C THR A 258 -9.57 -12.46 -13.39
N ALA A 259 -8.60 -13.26 -13.83
CA ALA A 259 -8.60 -13.86 -15.17
C ALA A 259 -8.28 -15.35 -15.11
N ALA A 260 -8.95 -16.13 -15.96
CA ALA A 260 -8.69 -17.55 -16.13
C ALA A 260 -8.77 -17.97 -17.60
N VAL A 261 -8.08 -19.04 -17.93
CA VAL A 261 -8.09 -19.69 -19.24
C VAL A 261 -8.48 -21.15 -19.10
N SER A 262 -9.36 -21.64 -19.97
CA SER A 262 -9.85 -23.02 -19.92
C SER A 262 -8.79 -24.07 -20.27
N GLU A 263 -7.74 -23.68 -20.99
CA GLU A 263 -6.66 -24.55 -21.43
C GLU A 263 -5.34 -23.78 -21.30
N PRO A 264 -4.48 -24.11 -20.30
CA PRO A 264 -3.20 -23.44 -20.09
C PRO A 264 -2.15 -23.74 -21.18
N ARG A 265 -2.29 -24.82 -21.95
CA ARG A 265 -1.32 -25.22 -23.00
C ARG A 265 -1.99 -25.49 -24.35
N PRO A 266 -2.70 -24.49 -24.92
CA PRO A 266 -3.42 -24.66 -26.18
C PRO A 266 -2.46 -24.74 -27.37
N PHE A 267 -2.95 -25.20 -28.52
CA PHE A 267 -2.23 -24.99 -29.77
C PHE A 267 -2.56 -23.63 -30.37
N ARG A 268 -1.63 -23.10 -31.15
CA ARG A 268 -1.92 -21.98 -32.05
C ARG A 268 -3.14 -22.27 -32.94
N GLY A 269 -4.03 -21.29 -33.04
CA GLY A 269 -5.28 -21.36 -33.79
C GLY A 269 -6.45 -22.02 -33.04
N ASP A 270 -6.21 -22.68 -31.91
CA ASP A 270 -7.27 -23.26 -31.09
C ASP A 270 -8.16 -22.16 -30.49
N ARG A 271 -9.40 -22.54 -30.18
CA ARG A 271 -10.33 -21.69 -29.43
C ARG A 271 -10.26 -22.03 -27.95
N VAL A 272 -9.81 -21.08 -27.14
CA VAL A 272 -9.79 -21.18 -25.67
C VAL A 272 -10.87 -20.30 -25.08
N THR A 273 -11.47 -20.70 -23.97
CA THR A 273 -12.32 -19.80 -23.19
C THR A 273 -11.41 -18.98 -22.28
N VAL A 274 -11.53 -17.66 -22.38
CA VAL A 274 -10.94 -16.69 -21.47
C VAL A 274 -12.08 -16.11 -20.65
N SER A 275 -12.00 -16.22 -19.34
CA SER A 275 -12.99 -15.65 -18.42
C SER A 275 -12.34 -14.67 -17.46
N GLY A 276 -13.11 -13.71 -16.98
CA GLY A 276 -12.74 -12.88 -15.85
C GLY A 276 -13.92 -12.52 -14.97
N ALA A 277 -13.62 -12.02 -13.78
CA ALA A 277 -14.56 -11.53 -12.78
C ALA A 277 -13.98 -10.27 -12.12
N GLY A 278 -14.79 -9.51 -11.37
CA GLY A 278 -14.32 -8.29 -10.69
C GLY A 278 -14.18 -7.06 -11.60
N PHE A 279 -14.87 -7.05 -12.75
CA PHE A 279 -15.00 -5.83 -13.57
C PHE A 279 -16.28 -5.07 -13.20
N ALA A 280 -16.37 -3.78 -13.54
CA ALA A 280 -17.58 -3.02 -13.25
C ALA A 280 -18.77 -3.56 -14.08
N PRO A 281 -19.98 -3.68 -13.50
CA PRO A 281 -21.16 -4.12 -14.24
C PRO A 281 -21.43 -3.30 -15.50
N GLY A 282 -21.64 -3.97 -16.64
CA GLY A 282 -21.90 -3.33 -17.94
C GLY A 282 -20.68 -2.73 -18.64
N GLU A 283 -19.49 -2.87 -18.05
CA GLU A 283 -18.24 -2.35 -18.59
C GLU A 283 -17.73 -3.16 -19.80
N ARG A 284 -17.04 -2.52 -20.74
CA ARG A 284 -16.40 -3.22 -21.86
C ARG A 284 -14.98 -3.67 -21.48
N VAL A 285 -14.74 -4.98 -21.57
CA VAL A 285 -13.44 -5.60 -21.30
C VAL A 285 -12.80 -6.08 -22.60
N SER A 286 -11.59 -5.62 -22.87
CA SER A 286 -10.76 -6.08 -23.99
C SER A 286 -9.82 -7.19 -23.57
N VAL A 287 -9.50 -8.12 -24.48
CA VAL A 287 -8.61 -9.24 -24.17
C VAL A 287 -7.46 -9.30 -25.15
N THR A 288 -6.24 -9.42 -24.62
CA THR A 288 -5.02 -9.65 -25.39
C THR A 288 -4.40 -11.00 -25.06
N ILE A 289 -3.74 -11.63 -26.03
CA ILE A 289 -2.89 -12.81 -25.84
C ILE A 289 -1.53 -12.50 -26.47
N GLY A 290 -0.46 -12.55 -25.67
CA GLY A 290 0.88 -12.17 -26.12
C GLY A 290 0.94 -10.76 -26.71
N GLY A 291 0.21 -9.81 -26.09
CA GLY A 291 0.11 -8.41 -26.53
C GLY A 291 -0.77 -8.17 -27.76
N ARG A 292 -1.38 -9.20 -28.37
CA ARG A 292 -2.31 -9.03 -29.50
C ARG A 292 -3.75 -9.08 -29.01
N GLN A 293 -4.55 -8.05 -29.32
CA GLN A 293 -5.97 -8.04 -29.03
C GLN A 293 -6.69 -9.15 -29.80
N VAL A 294 -7.43 -10.00 -29.08
CA VAL A 294 -8.15 -11.17 -29.63
C VAL A 294 -9.66 -11.06 -29.52
N GLY A 295 -10.18 -10.08 -28.76
CA GLY A 295 -11.60 -9.82 -28.64
C GLY A 295 -11.95 -8.76 -27.60
N THR A 296 -13.25 -8.51 -27.47
CA THR A 296 -13.87 -7.72 -26.41
C THR A 296 -15.14 -8.43 -25.94
N ALA A 297 -15.52 -8.23 -24.68
CA ALA A 297 -16.77 -8.65 -24.08
C ALA A 297 -17.32 -7.52 -23.19
N THR A 298 -18.60 -7.58 -22.82
CA THR A 298 -19.18 -6.70 -21.81
C THR A 298 -19.37 -7.51 -20.54
N ALA A 299 -18.95 -6.97 -19.40
CA ALA A 299 -19.15 -7.58 -18.10
C ALA A 299 -20.65 -7.61 -17.76
N ASP A 300 -21.11 -8.72 -17.20
CA ASP A 300 -22.51 -8.87 -16.76
C ASP A 300 -22.79 -8.10 -15.46
N ASP A 301 -24.02 -8.23 -14.93
CA ASP A 301 -24.45 -7.54 -13.70
C ASP A 301 -23.62 -7.93 -12.46
N THR A 302 -22.86 -9.03 -12.54
CA THR A 302 -21.96 -9.52 -11.48
C THR A 302 -20.49 -9.17 -11.74
N GLY A 303 -20.20 -8.43 -12.83
CA GLY A 303 -18.83 -8.09 -13.21
C GLY A 303 -18.08 -9.23 -13.90
N ALA A 304 -18.77 -10.28 -14.33
CA ALA A 304 -18.15 -11.42 -15.00
C ALA A 304 -18.12 -11.26 -16.52
N VAL A 305 -17.03 -11.73 -17.14
CA VAL A 305 -16.80 -11.68 -18.59
C VAL A 305 -16.35 -13.06 -19.06
N SER A 306 -16.83 -13.48 -20.24
CA SER A 306 -16.36 -14.71 -20.89
C SER A 306 -16.36 -14.56 -22.40
N LEU A 307 -15.27 -14.98 -23.03
CA LEU A 307 -15.09 -14.95 -24.47
C LEU A 307 -14.32 -16.18 -24.94
N ARG A 308 -14.48 -16.54 -26.20
CA ARG A 308 -13.84 -17.74 -26.77
C ARG A 308 -12.94 -17.43 -27.98
N PRO A 309 -11.85 -16.63 -27.80
CA PRO A 309 -10.99 -16.20 -28.89
C PRO A 309 -10.19 -17.35 -29.50
N ARG A 310 -9.59 -17.10 -30.68
CA ARG A 310 -8.55 -17.98 -31.24
C ARG A 310 -7.18 -17.55 -30.73
N VAL A 311 -6.34 -18.51 -30.34
CA VAL A 311 -4.94 -18.27 -29.99
C VAL A 311 -4.19 -17.78 -31.24
N PRO A 312 -3.53 -16.60 -31.22
CA PRO A 312 -2.89 -16.06 -32.41
C PRO A 312 -1.75 -16.95 -32.92
N VAL A 313 -1.75 -17.23 -34.23
CA VAL A 313 -0.81 -18.18 -34.87
C VAL A 313 0.61 -17.64 -35.02
N LEU A 314 0.82 -16.34 -34.83
CA LEU A 314 2.11 -15.66 -34.98
C LEU A 314 2.86 -15.47 -33.66
N LEU A 315 2.38 -16.07 -32.55
CA LEU A 315 3.06 -15.97 -31.25
C LEU A 315 4.25 -16.95 -31.17
N GLY A 316 5.30 -16.54 -30.46
CA GLY A 316 6.46 -17.39 -30.16
C GLY A 316 6.12 -18.52 -29.18
N ALA A 317 7.03 -19.47 -28.99
CA ALA A 317 6.91 -20.47 -27.92
C ALA A 317 7.22 -19.83 -26.55
N GLY A 318 6.81 -20.50 -25.48
CA GLY A 318 6.94 -20.01 -24.11
C GLY A 318 5.65 -19.37 -23.60
N ASP A 319 5.75 -18.74 -22.44
CA ASP A 319 4.61 -18.14 -21.77
C ASP A 319 4.14 -16.88 -22.49
N GLN A 320 2.84 -16.81 -22.71
CA GLN A 320 2.15 -15.68 -23.32
C GLN A 320 1.17 -15.14 -22.28
N ALA A 321 1.31 -13.87 -21.92
CA ALA A 321 0.35 -13.20 -21.06
C ALA A 321 -1.02 -13.15 -21.74
N VAL A 322 -2.06 -13.44 -20.97
CA VAL A 322 -3.47 -13.23 -21.32
C VAL A 322 -3.97 -12.13 -20.41
N VAL A 323 -4.23 -10.96 -20.99
CA VAL A 323 -4.60 -9.75 -20.23
C VAL A 323 -6.01 -9.34 -20.60
N LEU A 324 -6.87 -9.21 -19.61
CA LEU A 324 -8.18 -8.59 -19.70
C LEU A 324 -8.03 -7.15 -19.21
N THR A 325 -8.59 -6.18 -19.93
CA THR A 325 -8.50 -4.75 -19.60
C THR A 325 -9.88 -4.11 -19.75
N GLY A 326 -10.44 -3.65 -18.64
CA GLY A 326 -11.65 -2.85 -18.59
C GLY A 326 -11.45 -1.44 -19.17
N THR A 327 -12.54 -0.81 -19.59
CA THR A 327 -12.58 0.63 -19.91
C THR A 327 -12.37 1.56 -18.72
N SER A 328 -12.58 1.08 -17.48
CA SER A 328 -12.25 1.75 -16.21
C SER A 328 -10.75 1.86 -16.00
N GLY A 329 -9.98 0.94 -16.59
CA GLY A 329 -8.56 0.78 -16.35
C GLY A 329 -8.21 -0.52 -15.62
N ASP A 330 -9.19 -1.22 -15.04
CA ASP A 330 -8.96 -2.46 -14.31
C ASP A 330 -8.35 -3.53 -15.22
N THR A 331 -7.33 -4.23 -14.73
CA THR A 331 -6.69 -5.30 -15.49
C THR A 331 -6.66 -6.60 -14.71
N ALA A 332 -6.89 -7.70 -15.41
CA ALA A 332 -6.74 -9.04 -14.88
C ALA A 332 -5.82 -9.84 -15.79
N THR A 333 -4.80 -10.49 -15.22
CA THR A 333 -3.79 -11.21 -16.00
C THR A 333 -3.73 -12.68 -15.62
N THR A 334 -3.61 -13.54 -16.63
CA THR A 334 -3.25 -14.96 -16.52
C THR A 334 -2.27 -15.30 -17.65
N SER A 335 -1.91 -16.56 -17.85
CA SER A 335 -1.00 -16.97 -18.91
C SER A 335 -1.39 -18.27 -19.59
N ILE A 336 -0.92 -18.43 -20.82
CA ILE A 336 -0.88 -19.71 -21.53
C ILE A 336 0.56 -20.02 -21.93
N THR A 337 0.95 -21.28 -21.95
CA THR A 337 2.27 -21.71 -22.43
C THR A 337 2.16 -22.33 -23.81
N LEU A 338 2.79 -21.71 -24.80
CA LEU A 338 2.83 -22.23 -26.17
C LEU A 338 4.06 -23.11 -26.40
N ARG A 339 3.85 -24.27 -27.02
CA ARG A 339 4.94 -25.17 -27.43
C ARG A 339 5.68 -24.61 -28.65
N THR A 340 6.84 -25.18 -28.97
CA THR A 340 7.50 -24.93 -30.26
C THR A 340 6.64 -25.45 -31.41
N LEU A 341 6.76 -24.88 -32.62
CA LEU A 341 6.00 -25.32 -33.79
C LEU A 341 6.19 -26.81 -34.10
N TRP A 342 7.41 -27.34 -33.90
CA TRP A 342 7.69 -28.75 -34.09
C TRP A 342 6.98 -29.64 -33.07
N GLN A 343 6.96 -29.24 -31.79
CA GLN A 343 6.21 -29.97 -30.76
C GLN A 343 4.70 -29.90 -31.01
N GLU A 344 4.16 -28.74 -31.41
CA GLU A 344 2.74 -28.64 -31.78
C GLU A 344 2.39 -29.57 -32.95
N LEU A 345 3.23 -29.63 -33.98
CA LEU A 345 3.03 -30.53 -35.11
C LEU A 345 3.04 -31.99 -34.67
N LEU A 346 4.03 -32.39 -33.86
CA LEU A 346 4.12 -33.76 -33.33
C LEU A 346 2.90 -34.12 -32.47
N ASP A 347 2.45 -33.21 -31.61
CA ASP A 347 1.31 -33.46 -30.74
C ASP A 347 -0.01 -33.50 -31.53
N ARG A 348 -0.17 -32.64 -32.56
CA ARG A 348 -1.32 -32.73 -33.49
C ARG A 348 -1.31 -34.04 -34.27
N LEU A 349 -0.14 -34.50 -34.73
CA LEU A 349 -0.01 -35.79 -35.41
C LEU A 349 -0.37 -36.94 -34.46
N ARG A 350 0.13 -36.94 -33.22
CA ARG A 350 -0.24 -37.95 -32.21
C ARG A 350 -1.75 -38.00 -31.99
N GLN A 351 -2.41 -36.84 -31.85
CA GLN A 351 -3.87 -36.77 -31.69
C GLN A 351 -4.65 -37.36 -32.88
N LEU A 352 -4.09 -37.33 -34.09
CA LEU A 352 -4.72 -37.90 -35.29
C LEU A 352 -4.55 -39.42 -35.39
N ILE A 353 -3.48 -39.97 -34.83
CA ILE A 353 -3.07 -41.37 -35.07
C ILE A 353 -3.49 -42.28 -33.90
N GLY A 354 -3.85 -41.73 -32.73
CA GLY A 354 -4.23 -42.48 -31.53
C GLY A 354 -3.03 -42.86 -30.70
#